data_AF-A0A9K3KRF2-F1
#
_entry.id   AF-A0A9K3KRF2-F1
#
_cell.length_a   1.000
_cell.length_b   1.000
_cell.length_c   1.000
_cell.angle_alpha   90.00
_cell.angle_beta   90.00
_cell.angle_gamma   90.00
#
_symmetry.space_group_name_H-M   'P 1'
#
loop_
_entity.id
_entity.type
_entity.pdbx_description
1 polymer ?
#
loop_
_entity_poly.entity_id
_entity_poly.type
_entity_poly.pdbx_seq_one_letter_code
_entity_poly.pdbx_strand_id
1 'polypeptide(L)'
;MFGVLPFSPDRYNEDALKQLSFLMQQYGAITTKNTLSNGDNPLWRRLFCLRDPSIVDHPRYKQLMESPRHTTGPDPFNRTVVFTSLALLGNILSSKEIGFECCASADGTHGVSLTDYKLIPFGVFFHNSKGNRQFFPIAYAFGEGEREVVILILLLNIKRVARDLFGVSNLQFVGGIVSDHSAAFVNSFKEVFEDTTPLQCYIHIIRKFENPETTRPTNGKYRDHLSTRNANSTRFLYTEALQDVRNLHDCVTFAQFQKYWELTKESWVSKGEAKLAETFEGVYISNPDYNQWYYTSSGIRGCVPDNNPLESHNGATKGTSDVRGLIIINRSMENALQVEFPRMIDTLSREKIIPNTDFHPTLDITLAFSNNNFLKLREEYLADGTTTQYNGGWLVNDTEFLGEPITPQSISCYETSLLGVFHDSYTKRQELVTNTNRYHHVLPATTKNGVPVHVCSCRHYWLHRWCYASWYIQHKDTLKNDSQKIGKKRRAAKKLTESQRVSLAIQQKEQRKKARNSN
;
A
#
# COMPACT_ATOMS: atom_id res chain seq x y z
N MET A 1 -14.10 -4.33 24.84
CA MET A 1 -15.35 -5.12 24.70
C MET A 1 -15.87 -4.84 23.28
N PHE A 2 -15.63 -5.76 22.34
CA PHE A 2 -15.86 -5.53 20.91
C PHE A 2 -17.27 -5.95 20.53
N GLY A 3 -18.13 -4.98 20.20
CA GLY A 3 -19.39 -5.24 19.53
C GLY A 3 -19.13 -5.56 18.06
N VAL A 4 -19.15 -6.85 17.72
CA VAL A 4 -19.33 -7.31 16.35
C VAL A 4 -20.81 -7.11 16.03
N LEU A 5 -21.15 -6.00 15.37
CA LEU A 5 -22.49 -5.82 14.83
C LEU A 5 -22.60 -6.53 13.47
N PRO A 6 -23.68 -7.28 13.20
CA PRO A 6 -23.87 -7.98 11.95
C PRO A 6 -23.91 -7.04 10.73
N PHE A 7 -23.53 -7.57 9.57
CA PHE A 7 -23.77 -6.98 8.26
C PHE A 7 -25.26 -6.67 8.10
N SER A 8 -25.61 -5.43 7.70
CA SER A 8 -27.02 -5.06 7.50
C SER A 8 -27.41 -5.33 6.04
N PRO A 9 -28.44 -6.15 5.79
CA PRO A 9 -29.07 -6.32 4.47
C PRO A 9 -29.46 -4.99 3.81
N ASP A 10 -29.63 -3.92 4.59
CA ASP A 10 -30.07 -2.58 4.16
C ASP A 10 -29.17 -1.91 3.09
N ARG A 11 -27.95 -2.42 2.85
CA ARG A 11 -27.10 -1.95 1.72
C ARG A 11 -27.59 -2.43 0.35
N TYR A 12 -28.47 -3.43 0.32
CA TYR A 12 -29.00 -4.03 -0.91
C TYR A 12 -30.53 -3.99 -0.82
N ASN A 13 -31.19 -3.32 -1.75
CA ASN A 13 -32.65 -3.37 -1.81
C ASN A 13 -33.10 -4.82 -2.16
N GLU A 14 -34.36 -5.12 -1.88
CA GLU A 14 -34.93 -6.46 -2.08
C GLU A 14 -34.82 -6.93 -3.56
N ASP A 15 -34.82 -5.98 -4.50
CA ASP A 15 -34.64 -6.24 -5.94
C ASP A 15 -33.20 -6.62 -6.31
N ALA A 16 -32.20 -6.00 -5.67
CA ALA A 16 -30.80 -6.37 -5.82
C ALA A 16 -30.56 -7.77 -5.26
N LEU A 17 -31.21 -8.14 -4.14
CA LEU A 17 -31.15 -9.50 -3.59
C LEU A 17 -31.86 -10.54 -4.48
N LYS A 18 -32.93 -10.16 -5.19
CA LYS A 18 -33.64 -11.01 -6.17
C LYS A 18 -32.85 -11.17 -7.48
N GLN A 19 -32.35 -10.08 -8.07
CA GLN A 19 -31.43 -10.12 -9.22
C GLN A 19 -30.19 -10.93 -8.91
N LEU A 20 -29.69 -10.81 -7.68
CA LEU A 20 -28.58 -11.60 -7.19
C LEU A 20 -28.92 -13.08 -7.05
N SER A 21 -30.08 -13.44 -6.49
CA SER A 21 -30.52 -14.83 -6.45
C SER A 21 -30.61 -15.42 -7.85
N PHE A 22 -31.12 -14.64 -8.80
CA PHE A 22 -31.16 -14.99 -10.22
C PHE A 22 -29.75 -15.13 -10.84
N LEU A 23 -28.85 -14.19 -10.57
CA LEU A 23 -27.47 -14.25 -11.07
C LEU A 23 -26.69 -15.39 -10.41
N MET A 24 -26.89 -15.69 -9.12
CA MET A 24 -26.34 -16.87 -8.44
C MET A 24 -26.94 -18.18 -8.95
N GLN A 25 -28.16 -18.17 -9.51
CA GLN A 25 -28.71 -19.32 -10.24
C GLN A 25 -28.10 -19.46 -11.65
N GLN A 26 -27.73 -18.34 -12.29
CA GLN A 26 -27.02 -18.35 -13.58
C GLN A 26 -25.53 -18.70 -13.46
N TYR A 27 -24.89 -18.27 -12.37
CA TYR A 27 -23.48 -18.44 -12.07
C TYR A 27 -23.33 -19.53 -11.01
N GLY A 28 -23.08 -20.77 -11.46
CA GLY A 28 -23.09 -21.96 -10.60
C GLY A 28 -22.39 -21.77 -9.25
N ALA A 29 -23.08 -22.11 -8.17
CA ALA A 29 -22.48 -22.18 -6.84
C ALA A 29 -21.59 -23.44 -6.74
N ILE A 30 -20.37 -23.29 -6.22
CA ILE A 30 -19.61 -24.46 -5.78
C ILE A 30 -20.21 -24.91 -4.45
N THR A 31 -21.03 -25.97 -4.49
CA THR A 31 -21.57 -26.61 -3.30
C THR A 31 -20.48 -27.40 -2.59
N THR A 32 -20.16 -27.04 -1.34
CA THR A 32 -19.18 -27.76 -0.51
C THR A 32 -19.68 -29.17 -0.20
N LYS A 33 -18.81 -30.18 -0.36
CA LYS A 33 -19.12 -31.57 0.03
C LYS A 33 -19.20 -31.77 1.55
N ASN A 34 -18.64 -30.87 2.38
CA ASN A 34 -18.35 -31.21 3.78
C ASN A 34 -18.25 -30.07 4.79
N THR A 35 -19.05 -29.00 4.71
CA THR A 35 -19.26 -28.15 5.90
C THR A 35 -20.52 -27.31 5.80
N LEU A 36 -21.37 -27.52 6.80
CA LEU A 36 -22.58 -26.78 7.18
C LEU A 36 -23.77 -27.02 6.26
N SER A 37 -24.81 -27.60 6.85
CA SER A 37 -26.21 -27.56 6.40
C SER A 37 -26.45 -26.32 5.54
N ASN A 38 -26.92 -26.54 4.31
CA ASN A 38 -27.31 -25.50 3.35
C ASN A 38 -28.32 -24.46 3.89
N GLY A 39 -28.74 -24.55 5.15
CA GLY A 39 -29.60 -23.61 5.88
C GLY A 39 -28.92 -22.54 6.74
N ASP A 40 -27.66 -22.71 7.20
CA ASP A 40 -27.12 -21.84 8.28
C ASP A 40 -26.15 -20.74 7.83
N ASN A 41 -25.55 -20.83 6.64
CA ASN A 41 -24.66 -19.78 6.15
C ASN A 41 -25.43 -18.75 5.30
N PRO A 42 -25.47 -17.46 5.70
CA PRO A 42 -26.19 -16.45 4.93
C PRO A 42 -25.69 -16.37 3.49
N LEU A 43 -26.62 -16.17 2.56
CA LEU A 43 -26.36 -16.14 1.11
C LEU A 43 -25.19 -15.23 0.72
N TRP A 44 -25.03 -14.11 1.43
CA TRP A 44 -24.00 -13.12 1.12
C TRP A 44 -22.55 -13.56 1.42
N ARG A 45 -22.35 -14.66 2.17
CA ARG A 45 -21.02 -15.23 2.45
C ARG A 45 -20.67 -16.42 1.58
N ARG A 46 -21.62 -16.94 0.80
CA ARG A 46 -21.42 -18.15 0.00
C ARG A 46 -20.48 -17.84 -1.16
N LEU A 47 -19.57 -18.76 -1.41
CA LEU A 47 -18.72 -18.73 -2.60
C LEU A 47 -19.58 -19.06 -3.82
N PHE A 48 -19.46 -18.26 -4.88
CA PHE A 48 -19.96 -18.58 -6.20
C PHE A 48 -18.93 -18.26 -7.27
N CYS A 49 -19.06 -18.91 -8.42
CA CYS A 49 -18.14 -18.75 -9.53
C CYS A 49 -18.67 -17.74 -10.53
N LEU A 50 -17.88 -16.72 -10.86
CA LEU A 50 -18.20 -15.82 -11.94
C LEU A 50 -17.84 -16.48 -13.26
N ARG A 51 -18.80 -16.57 -14.18
CA ARG A 51 -18.57 -17.14 -15.51
C ARG A 51 -19.40 -16.41 -16.55
N ASP A 52 -18.80 -15.43 -17.18
CA ASP A 52 -19.35 -14.72 -18.33
C ASP A 52 -18.92 -15.39 -19.65
N PRO A 53 -19.82 -16.08 -20.39
CA PRO A 53 -19.50 -16.69 -21.67
C PRO A 53 -19.08 -15.67 -22.73
N SER A 54 -19.55 -14.42 -22.65
CA SER A 54 -19.23 -13.38 -23.65
C SER A 54 -17.77 -12.92 -23.60
N ILE A 55 -17.00 -13.31 -22.57
CA ILE A 55 -15.56 -13.03 -22.50
C ILE A 55 -14.81 -13.65 -23.68
N VAL A 56 -15.24 -14.83 -24.16
CA VAL A 56 -14.61 -15.46 -25.33
C VAL A 56 -14.77 -14.63 -26.60
N ASP A 57 -15.77 -13.74 -26.61
CA ASP A 57 -16.02 -12.82 -27.70
C ASP A 57 -15.24 -11.51 -27.61
N HIS A 58 -14.57 -11.24 -26.49
CA HIS A 58 -13.82 -10.02 -26.26
C HIS A 58 -12.64 -9.89 -27.24
N PRO A 59 -12.41 -8.73 -27.88
CA PRO A 59 -11.36 -8.57 -28.90
C PRO A 59 -9.98 -9.00 -28.41
N ARG A 60 -9.57 -8.52 -27.23
CA ARG A 60 -8.28 -8.90 -26.62
C ARG A 60 -8.19 -10.39 -26.29
N TYR A 61 -9.31 -11.02 -25.90
CA TYR A 61 -9.34 -12.46 -25.66
C TYR A 61 -9.07 -13.24 -26.94
N LYS A 62 -9.78 -12.93 -28.03
CA LYS A 62 -9.57 -13.56 -29.35
C LYS A 62 -8.12 -13.42 -29.82
N GLN A 63 -7.57 -12.21 -29.71
CA GLN A 63 -6.17 -11.94 -30.05
C GLN A 63 -5.18 -12.81 -29.25
N LEU A 64 -5.40 -12.99 -27.94
CA LEU A 64 -4.53 -13.84 -27.11
C LEU A 64 -4.63 -15.32 -27.48
N MET A 65 -5.81 -15.78 -27.92
CA MET A 65 -6.04 -17.17 -28.32
C MET A 65 -5.46 -17.51 -29.70
N GLU A 66 -5.25 -16.52 -30.57
CA GLU A 66 -4.54 -16.67 -31.85
C GLU A 66 -3.01 -16.87 -31.67
N SER A 67 -2.48 -16.59 -30.48
CA SER A 67 -1.05 -16.76 -30.19
C SER A 67 -0.65 -18.25 -30.19
N PRO A 68 0.50 -18.63 -30.79
CA PRO A 68 0.99 -20.02 -30.81
C PRO A 68 1.14 -20.66 -29.42
N ARG A 69 1.24 -19.85 -28.36
CA ARG A 69 1.31 -20.31 -26.96
C ARG A 69 -0.03 -20.87 -26.43
N HIS A 70 -1.12 -20.65 -27.15
CA HIS A 70 -2.48 -21.01 -26.75
C HIS A 70 -3.16 -22.00 -27.71
N THR A 71 -2.56 -22.28 -28.87
CA THR A 71 -3.16 -23.09 -29.95
C THR A 71 -3.09 -24.60 -29.73
N THR A 72 -2.30 -25.10 -28.77
CA THR A 72 -2.08 -26.55 -28.57
C THR A 72 -2.62 -27.10 -27.25
N GLY A 73 -3.24 -26.25 -26.40
CA GLY A 73 -3.75 -26.63 -25.09
C GLY A 73 -5.27 -26.41 -24.96
N PRO A 74 -5.90 -26.95 -23.90
CA PRO A 74 -7.31 -26.69 -23.66
C PRO A 74 -7.55 -25.22 -23.32
N ASP A 75 -8.70 -24.71 -23.76
CA ASP A 75 -9.08 -23.30 -23.67
C ASP A 75 -8.93 -22.74 -22.24
N PRO A 76 -8.12 -21.68 -22.03
CA PRO A 76 -7.96 -21.01 -20.74
C PRO A 76 -9.27 -20.57 -20.07
N PHE A 77 -10.30 -20.24 -20.84
CA PHE A 77 -11.63 -19.89 -20.30
C PHE A 77 -12.25 -21.07 -19.54
N ASN A 78 -12.06 -22.30 -20.02
CA ASN A 78 -12.56 -23.51 -19.37
C ASN A 78 -11.68 -23.99 -18.21
N ARG A 79 -10.47 -23.44 -18.10
CA ARG A 79 -9.46 -23.83 -17.10
C ARG A 79 -9.22 -22.76 -16.03
N THR A 80 -9.94 -21.66 -16.10
CA THR A 80 -9.87 -20.58 -15.11
C THR A 80 -11.16 -20.57 -14.32
N VAL A 81 -11.04 -20.67 -13.00
CA VAL A 81 -12.17 -20.51 -12.09
C VAL A 81 -12.05 -19.12 -11.46
N VAL A 82 -12.98 -18.23 -11.80
CA VAL A 82 -13.15 -16.97 -11.10
C VAL A 82 -14.19 -17.17 -10.01
N PHE A 83 -13.89 -16.76 -8.78
CA PHE A 83 -14.82 -16.95 -7.66
C PHE A 83 -14.76 -15.80 -6.66
N THR A 84 -15.87 -15.60 -5.98
CA THR A 84 -16.07 -14.52 -5.00
C THR A 84 -17.23 -14.85 -4.05
N SER A 85 -17.58 -13.91 -3.17
CA SER A 85 -18.85 -13.84 -2.45
C SER A 85 -19.42 -12.42 -2.57
N LEU A 86 -20.66 -12.23 -2.12
CA LEU A 86 -21.27 -10.90 -2.13
C LEU A 86 -20.65 -9.95 -1.12
N ALA A 87 -20.20 -10.49 0.01
CA ALA A 87 -19.43 -9.72 0.97
C ALA A 87 -18.20 -9.09 0.30
N LEU A 88 -17.47 -9.88 -0.49
CA LEU A 88 -16.27 -9.42 -1.18
C LEU A 88 -16.59 -8.46 -2.32
N LEU A 89 -17.62 -8.76 -3.14
CA LEU A 89 -18.09 -7.83 -4.16
C LEU A 89 -18.56 -6.49 -3.58
N GLY A 90 -19.08 -6.49 -2.35
CA GLY A 90 -19.42 -5.28 -1.61
C GLY A 90 -18.26 -4.29 -1.46
N ASN A 91 -17.00 -4.71 -1.64
CA ASN A 91 -15.84 -3.82 -1.66
C ASN A 91 -15.83 -2.85 -2.84
N ILE A 92 -16.54 -3.18 -3.92
CA ILE A 92 -16.81 -2.24 -5.03
C ILE A 92 -17.69 -1.09 -4.53
N LEU A 93 -18.75 -1.39 -3.76
CA LEU A 93 -19.62 -0.37 -3.17
C LEU A 93 -18.87 0.45 -2.12
N SER A 94 -18.07 -0.18 -1.26
CA SER A 94 -17.21 0.52 -0.31
C SER A 94 -16.23 1.46 -1.00
N SER A 95 -15.70 1.08 -2.16
CA SER A 95 -14.84 1.96 -2.97
C SER A 95 -15.65 3.10 -3.60
N LYS A 96 -16.86 2.83 -4.10
CA LYS A 96 -17.77 3.88 -4.60
C LYS A 96 -18.17 4.89 -3.52
N GLU A 97 -18.43 4.44 -2.28
CA GLU A 97 -18.76 5.30 -1.12
C GLU A 97 -17.66 6.35 -0.86
N ILE A 98 -16.42 6.05 -1.22
CA ILE A 98 -15.29 6.95 -1.06
C ILE A 98 -14.84 7.63 -2.35
N GLY A 99 -15.66 7.58 -3.41
CA GLY A 99 -15.33 8.16 -4.71
C GLY A 99 -14.17 7.45 -5.42
N PHE A 100 -13.95 6.17 -5.10
CA PHE A 100 -12.82 5.36 -5.54
C PHE A 100 -11.44 5.95 -5.21
N GLU A 101 -11.36 6.74 -4.12
CA GLU A 101 -10.09 7.24 -3.55
C GLU A 101 -9.29 6.12 -2.87
N CYS A 102 -8.93 5.09 -3.62
CA CYS A 102 -8.13 3.94 -3.19
C CYS A 102 -7.25 3.44 -4.33
N CYS A 103 -6.29 2.57 -3.99
CA CYS A 103 -5.59 1.76 -4.99
C CYS A 103 -6.26 0.41 -5.12
N ALA A 104 -6.24 -0.15 -6.33
CA ALA A 104 -6.43 -1.59 -6.52
C ALA A 104 -5.09 -2.31 -6.55
N SER A 105 -5.12 -3.63 -6.42
CA SER A 105 -3.95 -4.46 -6.59
C SER A 105 -4.30 -5.88 -7.02
N ALA A 106 -3.38 -6.48 -7.76
CA ALA A 106 -3.34 -7.91 -8.07
C ALA A 106 -1.93 -8.47 -7.91
N ASP A 107 -1.84 -9.73 -7.51
CA ASP A 107 -0.61 -10.51 -7.50
C ASP A 107 -0.96 -12.00 -7.54
N GLY A 108 -0.12 -12.80 -8.17
CA GLY A 108 -0.34 -14.24 -8.21
C GLY A 108 0.46 -14.95 -7.12
N THR A 109 -0.11 -16.02 -6.58
CA THR A 109 0.50 -16.72 -5.45
C THR A 109 0.60 -18.23 -5.70
N HIS A 110 1.83 -18.77 -5.60
CA HIS A 110 2.19 -20.15 -5.93
C HIS A 110 1.87 -21.18 -4.83
N GLY A 111 1.89 -22.48 -5.15
CA GLY A 111 1.85 -23.56 -4.14
C GLY A 111 0.50 -23.74 -3.45
N VAL A 112 -0.56 -23.11 -3.96
CA VAL A 112 -1.92 -23.28 -3.43
C VAL A 112 -2.46 -24.67 -3.71
N SER A 113 -2.08 -25.26 -4.84
CA SER A 113 -2.42 -26.63 -5.23
C SER A 113 -1.16 -27.42 -5.60
N LEU A 114 -1.32 -28.72 -5.82
CA LEU A 114 -0.27 -29.61 -6.36
C LEU A 114 0.07 -29.34 -7.84
N THR A 115 -0.60 -28.38 -8.48
CA THR A 115 -0.37 -28.00 -9.87
C THR A 115 0.29 -26.62 -9.94
N ASP A 116 0.76 -26.23 -11.13
CA ASP A 116 1.30 -24.89 -11.41
C ASP A 116 0.22 -23.78 -11.45
N TYR A 117 -1.00 -24.08 -11.02
CA TYR A 117 -2.06 -23.09 -10.90
C TYR A 117 -1.71 -22.07 -9.82
N LYS A 118 -2.00 -20.81 -10.14
CA LYS A 118 -1.88 -19.69 -9.22
C LYS A 118 -3.26 -19.27 -8.73
N LEU A 119 -3.31 -18.88 -7.47
CA LEU A 119 -4.41 -18.09 -6.94
C LEU A 119 -4.05 -16.61 -7.12
N ILE A 120 -4.91 -15.86 -7.79
CA ILE A 120 -4.72 -14.45 -8.11
C ILE A 120 -5.86 -13.65 -7.47
N PRO A 121 -5.66 -13.07 -6.27
CA PRO A 121 -6.56 -12.04 -5.77
C PRO A 121 -6.54 -10.79 -6.64
N PHE A 122 -7.72 -10.20 -6.85
CA PHE A 122 -7.87 -8.79 -7.21
C PHE A 122 -8.71 -8.10 -6.14
N GLY A 123 -8.30 -6.91 -5.72
CA GLY A 123 -9.00 -6.17 -4.69
C GLY A 123 -8.48 -4.75 -4.55
N VAL A 124 -8.92 -4.07 -3.50
CA VAL A 124 -8.54 -2.70 -3.19
C VAL A 124 -7.82 -2.63 -1.85
N PHE A 125 -7.01 -1.60 -1.65
CA PHE A 125 -6.46 -1.32 -0.33
C PHE A 125 -6.59 0.15 0.03
N PHE A 126 -6.91 0.37 1.31
CA PHE A 126 -7.03 1.69 1.93
C PHE A 126 -6.90 1.53 3.46
N HIS A 127 -6.86 2.65 4.18
CA HIS A 127 -6.81 2.66 5.65
C HIS A 127 -8.15 2.27 6.24
N ASN A 128 -8.16 1.25 7.10
CA ASN A 128 -9.34 0.88 7.86
C ASN A 128 -9.62 1.89 8.99
N SER A 129 -10.70 1.66 9.74
CA SER A 129 -11.11 2.54 10.85
C SER A 129 -10.08 2.68 11.99
N LYS A 130 -9.05 1.84 12.02
CA LYS A 130 -7.94 1.89 12.99
C LYS A 130 -6.67 2.55 12.41
N GLY A 131 -6.71 3.00 11.16
CA GLY A 131 -5.55 3.56 10.48
C GLY A 131 -4.57 2.53 9.93
N ASN A 132 -4.94 1.25 9.88
CA ASN A 132 -4.09 0.24 9.27
C ASN A 132 -4.45 0.14 7.79
N ARG A 133 -3.46 0.24 6.92
CA ARG A 133 -3.63 -0.02 5.49
C ARG A 133 -3.82 -1.53 5.28
N GLN A 134 -4.95 -1.91 4.73
CA GLN A 134 -5.36 -3.31 4.59
C GLN A 134 -5.86 -3.57 3.18
N PHE A 135 -5.60 -4.78 2.66
CA PHE A 135 -6.12 -5.25 1.39
C PHE A 135 -7.49 -5.92 1.59
N PHE A 136 -8.41 -5.59 0.69
CA PHE A 136 -9.80 -6.01 0.68
C PHE A 136 -10.10 -6.68 -0.67
N PRO A 137 -10.14 -8.03 -0.70
CA PRO A 137 -10.33 -8.76 -1.95
C PRO A 137 -11.73 -8.51 -2.51
N ILE A 138 -11.82 -8.37 -3.84
CA ILE A 138 -13.09 -8.30 -4.59
C ILE A 138 -13.42 -9.67 -5.18
N ALA A 139 -12.43 -10.32 -5.80
CA ALA A 139 -12.57 -11.66 -6.36
C ALA A 139 -11.20 -12.34 -6.50
N TYR A 140 -11.23 -13.62 -6.79
CA TYR A 140 -10.05 -14.42 -7.06
C TYR A 140 -10.19 -15.12 -8.40
N ALA A 141 -9.07 -15.28 -9.10
CA ALA A 141 -8.94 -16.28 -10.15
C ALA A 141 -8.04 -17.42 -9.69
N PHE A 142 -8.40 -18.63 -10.07
CA PHE A 142 -7.55 -19.80 -9.96
C PHE A 142 -7.37 -20.39 -11.36
N GLY A 143 -6.14 -20.29 -11.88
CA GLY A 143 -5.82 -20.63 -13.27
C GLY A 143 -4.33 -20.88 -13.47
N GLU A 144 -3.96 -21.27 -14.69
CA GLU A 144 -2.58 -21.63 -15.06
C GLU A 144 -1.64 -20.42 -15.10
N GLY A 145 -0.83 -20.24 -14.05
CA GLY A 145 0.18 -19.18 -14.00
C GLY A 145 -0.39 -17.76 -13.99
N GLU A 146 0.51 -16.77 -14.05
CA GLU A 146 0.18 -15.35 -14.24
C GLU A 146 0.12 -15.05 -15.74
N ARG A 147 -0.83 -15.69 -16.42
CA ARG A 147 -1.07 -15.44 -17.84
C ARG A 147 -2.03 -14.27 -18.01
N GLU A 148 -1.79 -13.45 -19.03
CA GLU A 148 -2.64 -12.30 -19.35
C GLU A 148 -4.10 -12.72 -19.50
N VAL A 149 -4.38 -13.84 -20.18
CA VAL A 149 -5.74 -14.36 -20.36
C VAL A 149 -6.44 -14.68 -19.02
N VAL A 150 -5.73 -15.19 -18.02
CA VAL A 150 -6.32 -15.55 -16.72
C VAL A 150 -6.72 -14.29 -15.97
N ILE A 151 -5.85 -13.27 -16.02
CA ILE A 151 -6.08 -11.97 -15.39
C ILE A 151 -7.21 -11.23 -16.14
N LEU A 152 -7.21 -11.25 -17.47
CA LEU A 152 -8.28 -10.66 -18.28
C LEU A 152 -9.64 -11.28 -17.97
N ILE A 153 -9.74 -12.62 -17.87
CA ILE A 153 -10.96 -13.31 -17.47
C ILE A 153 -11.43 -12.85 -16.07
N LEU A 154 -10.50 -12.73 -15.10
CA LEU A 154 -10.82 -12.23 -13.75
C LEU A 154 -11.44 -10.82 -13.81
N LEU A 155 -10.75 -9.90 -14.46
CA LEU A 155 -11.11 -8.48 -14.46
C LEU A 155 -12.38 -8.19 -15.26
N LEU A 156 -12.60 -8.86 -16.40
CA LEU A 156 -13.84 -8.72 -17.18
C LEU A 156 -15.06 -9.23 -16.42
N ASN A 157 -14.95 -10.34 -15.68
CA ASN A 157 -16.02 -10.81 -14.81
C ASN A 157 -16.33 -9.77 -13.71
N ILE A 158 -15.32 -9.16 -13.09
CA ILE A 158 -15.51 -8.11 -12.08
C ILE A 158 -16.21 -6.89 -12.69
N LYS A 159 -15.76 -6.40 -13.86
CA LYS A 159 -16.37 -5.26 -14.56
C LYS A 159 -17.83 -5.52 -14.90
N ARG A 160 -18.15 -6.70 -15.42
CA ARG A 160 -19.53 -7.11 -15.69
C ARG A 160 -20.38 -7.12 -14.42
N VAL A 161 -19.90 -7.78 -13.36
CA VAL A 161 -20.66 -7.92 -12.12
C VAL A 161 -20.87 -6.57 -11.43
N ALA A 162 -19.88 -5.69 -11.46
CA ALA A 162 -20.02 -4.32 -10.93
C ALA A 162 -21.15 -3.56 -11.64
N ARG A 163 -21.25 -3.68 -12.97
CA ARG A 163 -22.32 -3.08 -13.76
C ARG A 163 -23.67 -3.74 -13.46
N ASP A 164 -23.73 -5.07 -13.57
CA ASP A 164 -24.98 -5.83 -13.54
C ASP A 164 -25.61 -5.85 -12.13
N LEU A 165 -24.80 -5.91 -11.05
CA LEU A 165 -25.30 -5.93 -9.67
C LEU A 165 -25.41 -4.56 -9.04
N PHE A 166 -24.49 -3.64 -9.33
CA PHE A 166 -24.36 -2.38 -8.59
C PHE A 166 -24.61 -1.14 -9.43
N GLY A 167 -24.90 -1.30 -10.73
CA GLY A 167 -25.02 -0.19 -11.67
C GLY A 167 -23.72 0.62 -11.80
N VAL A 168 -22.57 0.01 -11.47
CA VAL A 168 -21.25 0.65 -11.56
C VAL A 168 -20.64 0.32 -12.90
N SER A 169 -20.86 1.20 -13.88
CA SER A 169 -20.35 1.05 -15.24
C SER A 169 -18.88 1.45 -15.39
N ASN A 170 -18.40 2.39 -14.56
CA ASN A 170 -17.01 2.83 -14.56
C ASN A 170 -16.33 2.46 -13.22
N LEU A 171 -15.37 1.54 -13.28
CA LEU A 171 -14.47 1.22 -12.18
C LEU A 171 -13.17 1.98 -12.39
N GLN A 172 -13.05 3.15 -11.77
CA GLN A 172 -11.87 3.99 -11.86
C GLN A 172 -11.22 4.12 -10.50
N PHE A 173 -10.13 3.39 -10.25
CA PHE A 173 -9.40 3.50 -8.99
C PHE A 173 -8.49 4.72 -9.06
N VAL A 174 -8.89 5.82 -8.41
CA VAL A 174 -8.18 7.11 -8.53
C VAL A 174 -6.71 6.98 -8.11
N GLY A 175 -6.41 6.08 -7.17
CA GLY A 175 -5.06 5.80 -6.70
C GLY A 175 -4.24 4.88 -7.62
N GLY A 176 -4.79 4.41 -8.74
CA GLY A 176 -4.15 3.45 -9.65
C GLY A 176 -4.28 1.98 -9.23
N ILE A 177 -3.68 1.10 -10.03
CA ILE A 177 -3.63 -0.36 -9.78
C ILE A 177 -2.18 -0.79 -9.64
N VAL A 178 -1.83 -1.31 -8.47
CA VAL A 178 -0.46 -1.76 -8.15
C VAL A 178 -0.27 -3.22 -8.57
N SER A 179 0.82 -3.52 -9.25
CA SER A 179 1.31 -4.89 -9.44
C SER A 179 2.83 -4.96 -9.37
N ASP A 180 3.39 -6.17 -9.44
CA ASP A 180 4.78 -6.34 -9.82
C ASP A 180 5.00 -6.00 -11.31
N HIS A 181 6.26 -6.04 -11.76
CA HIS A 181 6.59 -5.81 -13.16
C HIS A 181 6.19 -7.02 -14.01
N SER A 182 4.97 -7.00 -14.50
CA SER A 182 4.37 -8.05 -15.33
C SER A 182 3.50 -7.46 -16.42
N ALA A 183 3.86 -7.73 -17.68
CA ALA A 183 3.04 -7.34 -18.83
C ALA A 183 1.65 -7.96 -18.80
N ALA A 184 1.52 -9.17 -18.24
CA ALA A 184 0.24 -9.84 -18.12
C ALA A 184 -0.75 -9.07 -17.25
N PHE A 185 -0.29 -8.49 -16.12
CA PHE A 185 -1.11 -7.63 -15.27
C PHE A 185 -1.38 -6.30 -15.95
N VAL A 186 -0.33 -5.59 -16.38
CA VAL A 186 -0.47 -4.23 -16.91
C VAL A 186 -1.35 -4.17 -18.17
N ASN A 187 -1.16 -5.09 -19.11
CA ASN A 187 -2.00 -5.16 -20.31
C ASN A 187 -3.47 -5.39 -19.95
N SER A 188 -3.74 -6.31 -19.02
CA SER A 188 -5.12 -6.60 -18.56
C SER A 188 -5.74 -5.42 -17.82
N PHE A 189 -4.95 -4.67 -17.03
CA PHE A 189 -5.44 -3.45 -16.36
C PHE A 189 -5.84 -2.40 -17.36
N LYS A 190 -5.00 -2.12 -18.36
CA LYS A 190 -5.27 -1.13 -19.41
C LYS A 190 -6.48 -1.50 -20.26
N GLU A 191 -6.65 -2.79 -20.55
CA GLU A 191 -7.79 -3.29 -21.31
C GLU A 191 -9.12 -3.12 -20.55
N VAL A 192 -9.13 -3.36 -19.24
CA VAL A 192 -10.38 -3.38 -18.46
C VAL A 192 -10.68 -2.03 -17.81
N PHE A 193 -9.65 -1.30 -17.39
CA PHE A 193 -9.71 -0.06 -16.61
C PHE A 193 -8.95 1.07 -17.32
N GLU A 194 -9.44 1.50 -18.48
CA GLU A 194 -8.79 2.47 -19.38
C GLU A 194 -8.38 3.78 -18.68
N ASP A 195 -9.17 4.26 -17.72
CA ASP A 195 -8.93 5.52 -17.00
C ASP A 195 -8.14 5.36 -15.69
N THR A 196 -7.56 4.18 -15.45
CA THR A 196 -6.82 3.88 -14.21
C THR A 196 -5.35 3.64 -14.48
N THR A 197 -4.49 4.42 -13.83
CA THR A 197 -3.03 4.33 -13.97
C THR A 197 -2.47 3.03 -13.39
N PRO A 198 -1.72 2.23 -14.17
CA PRO A 198 -0.90 1.14 -13.63
C PRO A 198 0.26 1.69 -12.79
N LEU A 199 0.46 1.12 -11.62
CA LEU A 199 1.53 1.46 -10.68
C LEU A 199 2.44 0.25 -10.45
N GLN A 200 3.74 0.49 -10.28
CA GLN A 200 4.70 -0.58 -10.02
C GLN A 200 5.07 -0.66 -8.55
N CYS A 201 5.00 -1.86 -7.98
CA CYS A 201 5.36 -2.09 -6.60
C CYS A 201 6.86 -1.82 -6.36
N TYR A 202 7.16 -0.71 -5.68
CA TYR A 202 8.51 -0.31 -5.31
C TYR A 202 9.28 -1.39 -4.53
N ILE A 203 8.60 -2.12 -3.63
CA ILE A 203 9.22 -3.19 -2.85
C ILE A 203 9.76 -4.31 -3.75
N HIS A 204 9.08 -4.63 -4.85
CA HIS A 204 9.58 -5.58 -5.84
C HIS A 204 10.76 -5.05 -6.64
N ILE A 205 10.88 -3.73 -6.80
CA ILE A 205 12.02 -3.09 -7.47
C ILE A 205 13.26 -3.19 -6.57
N ILE A 206 13.18 -2.77 -5.30
CA ILE A 206 14.34 -2.77 -4.39
C ILE A 206 14.88 -4.17 -4.12
N ARG A 207 14.01 -5.19 -4.01
CA ARG A 207 14.41 -6.59 -3.80
C ARG A 207 15.31 -7.14 -4.91
N LYS A 208 15.32 -6.51 -6.10
CA LYS A 208 16.22 -6.88 -7.20
C LYS A 208 17.64 -6.32 -7.03
N PHE A 209 17.81 -5.28 -6.21
CA PHE A 209 19.07 -4.63 -5.86
C PHE A 209 19.64 -5.09 -4.51
N GLU A 210 18.91 -5.87 -3.72
CA GLU A 210 19.37 -6.34 -2.41
C GLU A 210 20.26 -7.59 -2.51
N ASN A 211 21.13 -7.78 -1.50
CA ASN A 211 22.04 -8.93 -1.44
C ASN A 211 21.30 -10.19 -0.99
N PRO A 212 21.18 -11.23 -1.83
CA PRO A 212 20.45 -12.46 -1.51
C PRO A 212 21.10 -13.27 -0.36
N GLU A 213 22.38 -13.05 -0.06
CA GLU A 213 23.09 -13.76 1.01
C GLU A 213 22.79 -13.18 2.40
N THR A 214 22.42 -11.91 2.50
CA THR A 214 22.15 -11.23 3.79
C THR A 214 20.68 -10.88 4.00
N THR A 215 19.84 -10.99 2.96
CA THR A 215 18.41 -10.67 3.03
C THR A 215 17.56 -11.86 2.54
N ARG A 216 16.72 -12.42 3.43
CA ARG A 216 15.80 -13.54 3.11
C ARG A 216 14.76 -13.14 2.04
N PRO A 217 14.24 -14.13 1.30
CA PRO A 217 14.76 -14.44 -0.02
C PRO A 217 14.56 -13.24 -0.96
N THR A 218 15.60 -12.43 -1.13
CA THR A 218 15.62 -11.44 -2.21
C THR A 218 16.08 -12.10 -3.49
N ASN A 219 15.58 -11.64 -4.63
CA ASN A 219 15.88 -12.29 -5.90
C ASN A 219 17.22 -11.81 -6.50
N GLY A 220 17.80 -10.70 -5.99
CA GLY A 220 19.15 -10.21 -6.35
C GLY A 220 19.40 -10.03 -7.86
N LYS A 221 18.35 -9.97 -8.68
CA LYS A 221 18.41 -10.22 -10.13
C LYS A 221 19.33 -9.24 -10.85
N TYR A 222 19.49 -8.01 -10.34
CA TYR A 222 20.35 -7.02 -10.99
C TYR A 222 21.85 -7.35 -10.89
N ARG A 223 22.25 -8.29 -10.04
CA ARG A 223 23.62 -8.83 -10.04
C ARG A 223 24.00 -9.44 -11.40
N ASP A 224 23.03 -9.99 -12.13
CA ASP A 224 23.29 -10.59 -13.45
C ASP A 224 23.57 -9.57 -14.56
N HIS A 225 23.23 -8.31 -14.31
CA HIS A 225 23.37 -7.20 -15.26
C HIS A 225 24.61 -6.34 -15.03
N LEU A 226 25.41 -6.64 -14.00
CA LEU A 226 26.68 -5.96 -13.77
C LEU A 226 27.64 -6.17 -14.95
N SER A 227 28.33 -5.11 -15.34
CA SER A 227 29.30 -5.16 -16.44
C SER A 227 30.47 -6.10 -16.13
N THR A 228 30.85 -6.18 -14.85
CA THR A 228 31.77 -7.20 -14.33
C THR A 228 31.22 -7.77 -13.03
N ARG A 229 31.38 -9.07 -12.78
CA ARG A 229 30.93 -9.72 -11.53
C ARG A 229 32.00 -9.71 -10.44
N ASN A 230 32.81 -8.65 -10.38
CA ASN A 230 33.86 -8.51 -9.38
C ASN A 230 33.32 -7.91 -8.07
N ALA A 231 34.17 -7.86 -7.04
CA ALA A 231 33.81 -7.35 -5.73
C ALA A 231 33.40 -5.86 -5.74
N ASN A 232 34.00 -5.04 -6.60
CA ASN A 232 33.71 -3.61 -6.69
C ASN A 232 32.33 -3.35 -7.30
N SER A 233 32.01 -4.01 -8.42
CA SER A 233 30.68 -3.93 -9.06
C SER A 233 29.57 -4.46 -8.14
N THR A 234 29.85 -5.55 -7.43
CA THR A 234 28.91 -6.11 -6.45
C THR A 234 28.68 -5.15 -5.28
N ARG A 235 29.75 -4.53 -4.75
CA ARG A 235 29.64 -3.51 -3.70
C ARG A 235 28.84 -2.31 -4.20
N PHE A 236 29.15 -1.81 -5.40
CA PHE A 236 28.42 -0.70 -6.03
C PHE A 236 26.90 -0.97 -6.09
N LEU A 237 26.49 -2.16 -6.55
CA LEU A 237 25.09 -2.55 -6.63
C LEU A 237 24.36 -2.43 -5.28
N TYR A 238 24.97 -3.00 -4.23
CA TYR A 238 24.37 -3.11 -2.91
C TYR A 238 24.50 -1.84 -2.06
N THR A 239 25.27 -0.84 -2.52
CA THR A 239 25.44 0.43 -1.81
C THR A 239 24.93 1.61 -2.63
N GLU A 240 25.63 2.00 -3.71
CA GLU A 240 25.32 3.22 -4.46
C GLU A 240 24.06 3.04 -5.29
N ALA A 241 23.96 1.98 -6.09
CA ALA A 241 22.80 1.76 -6.95
C ALA A 241 21.51 1.54 -6.13
N LEU A 242 21.58 0.75 -5.07
CA LEU A 242 20.45 0.56 -4.15
C LEU A 242 19.99 1.89 -3.52
N GLN A 243 20.93 2.74 -3.10
CA GLN A 243 20.58 4.05 -2.53
C GLN A 243 19.99 4.98 -3.59
N ASP A 244 20.50 4.97 -4.81
CA ASP A 244 19.93 5.76 -5.91
C ASP A 244 18.50 5.32 -6.22
N VAL A 245 18.20 4.01 -6.19
CA VAL A 245 16.83 3.50 -6.38
C VAL A 245 15.90 3.90 -5.23
N ARG A 246 16.40 3.95 -3.98
CA ARG A 246 15.63 4.49 -2.84
C ARG A 246 15.32 5.97 -3.05
N ASN A 247 16.30 6.74 -3.50
CA ASN A 247 16.16 8.18 -3.71
C ASN A 247 15.25 8.50 -4.90
N LEU A 248 15.23 7.66 -5.95
CA LEU A 248 14.20 7.71 -7.00
C LEU A 248 12.80 7.52 -6.42
N HIS A 249 12.60 6.53 -5.54
CA HIS A 249 11.30 6.33 -4.90
C HIS A 249 10.91 7.52 -4.02
N ASP A 250 11.89 8.15 -3.37
CA ASP A 250 11.72 9.32 -2.50
C ASP A 250 11.59 10.65 -3.27
N CYS A 251 11.57 10.64 -4.60
CA CYS A 251 11.20 11.80 -5.40
C CYS A 251 9.72 12.15 -5.20
N VAL A 252 9.42 13.46 -5.16
CA VAL A 252 8.09 14.01 -4.88
C VAL A 252 7.28 14.21 -6.16
N THR A 253 7.94 14.48 -7.28
CA THR A 253 7.30 14.73 -8.57
C THR A 253 7.92 13.88 -9.67
N PHE A 254 7.18 13.68 -10.76
CA PHE A 254 7.71 12.98 -11.93
C PHE A 254 8.89 13.72 -12.58
N ALA A 255 8.85 15.06 -12.63
CA ALA A 255 9.96 15.85 -13.17
C ALA A 255 11.25 15.67 -12.35
N GLN A 256 11.14 15.68 -11.01
CA GLN A 256 12.26 15.37 -10.13
C GLN A 256 12.76 13.94 -10.36
N PHE A 257 11.84 12.97 -10.44
CA PHE A 257 12.15 11.56 -10.68
C PHE A 257 12.94 11.36 -11.99
N GLN A 258 12.48 11.97 -13.09
CA GLN A 258 13.17 11.92 -14.38
C GLN A 258 14.56 12.56 -14.30
N LYS A 259 14.66 13.75 -13.72
CA LYS A 259 15.96 14.43 -13.60
C LYS A 259 16.94 13.64 -12.75
N TYR A 260 16.47 13.10 -11.64
CA TYR A 260 17.29 12.29 -10.76
C TYR A 260 17.78 11.01 -11.46
N TRP A 261 16.93 10.39 -12.29
CA TRP A 261 17.35 9.26 -13.13
C TRP A 261 18.44 9.66 -14.13
N GLU A 262 18.31 10.78 -14.85
CA GLU A 262 19.33 11.24 -15.80
C GLU A 262 20.72 11.31 -15.15
N LEU A 263 20.80 11.95 -13.98
CA LEU A 263 22.03 12.10 -13.21
C LEU A 263 22.53 10.74 -12.67
N THR A 264 21.61 9.87 -12.23
CA THR A 264 21.93 8.53 -11.76
C THR A 264 22.53 7.68 -12.87
N LYS A 265 21.94 7.72 -14.07
CA LYS A 265 22.42 7.02 -15.26
C LYS A 265 23.84 7.45 -15.61
N GLU A 266 24.11 8.75 -15.64
CA GLU A 266 25.46 9.29 -15.87
C GLU A 266 26.45 8.77 -14.82
N SER A 267 26.06 8.78 -13.54
CA SER A 267 26.88 8.23 -12.46
C SER A 267 27.18 6.74 -12.66
N TRP A 268 26.17 5.92 -12.96
CA TRP A 268 26.34 4.47 -13.12
C TRP A 268 27.23 4.14 -14.32
N VAL A 269 27.05 4.84 -15.44
CA VAL A 269 27.90 4.72 -16.63
C VAL A 269 29.34 5.12 -16.31
N SER A 270 29.57 6.20 -15.56
CA SER A 270 30.91 6.63 -15.13
C SER A 270 31.63 5.60 -14.25
N LYS A 271 30.88 4.71 -13.58
CA LYS A 271 31.39 3.60 -12.76
C LYS A 271 31.57 2.31 -13.56
N GLY A 272 31.32 2.33 -14.87
CA GLY A 272 31.41 1.19 -15.77
C GLY A 272 30.16 0.31 -15.79
N GLU A 273 29.05 0.72 -15.17
CA GLU A 273 27.83 -0.08 -15.03
C GLU A 273 26.73 0.31 -16.05
N ALA A 274 27.14 0.57 -17.29
CA ALA A 274 26.23 0.96 -18.37
C ALA A 274 25.13 -0.08 -18.65
N LYS A 275 25.49 -1.38 -18.68
CA LYS A 275 24.53 -2.47 -18.92
C LYS A 275 23.43 -2.52 -17.85
N LEU A 276 23.79 -2.33 -16.58
CA LEU A 276 22.84 -2.24 -15.48
C LEU A 276 21.91 -1.03 -15.67
N ALA A 277 22.47 0.13 -16.01
CA ALA A 277 21.71 1.36 -16.22
C ALA A 277 20.71 1.23 -17.37
N GLU A 278 21.13 0.74 -18.54
CA GLU A 278 20.28 0.52 -19.71
C GLU A 278 19.16 -0.50 -19.42
N THR A 279 19.50 -1.59 -18.72
CA THR A 279 18.50 -2.59 -18.33
C THR A 279 17.45 -1.95 -17.41
N PHE A 280 17.88 -1.22 -16.37
CA PHE A 280 16.96 -0.61 -15.42
C PHE A 280 16.10 0.47 -16.09
N GLU A 281 16.68 1.28 -16.98
CA GLU A 281 15.97 2.30 -17.75
C GLU A 281 14.85 1.71 -18.60
N GLY A 282 15.14 0.66 -19.37
CA GLY A 282 14.17 0.02 -20.25
C GLY A 282 13.01 -0.64 -19.49
N VAL A 283 13.27 -1.11 -18.27
CA VAL A 283 12.28 -1.81 -17.43
C VAL A 283 11.43 -0.84 -16.59
N TYR A 284 12.03 0.20 -16.01
CA TYR A 284 11.39 0.98 -14.94
C TYR A 284 11.34 2.50 -15.15
N ILE A 285 11.95 3.02 -16.22
CA ILE A 285 12.02 4.48 -16.41
C ILE A 285 11.38 4.91 -17.74
N SER A 286 11.80 4.31 -18.85
CA SER A 286 11.42 4.77 -20.19
C SER A 286 9.99 4.39 -20.56
N ASN A 287 9.44 3.33 -19.97
CA ASN A 287 8.09 2.89 -20.27
C ASN A 287 7.07 3.54 -19.30
N PRO A 288 6.12 4.36 -19.79
CA PRO A 288 5.08 4.98 -18.97
C PRO A 288 4.24 3.99 -18.16
N ASP A 289 4.10 2.76 -18.65
CA ASP A 289 3.37 1.69 -17.99
C ASP A 289 4.09 1.16 -16.73
N TYR A 290 5.38 1.43 -16.59
CA TYR A 290 6.23 0.89 -15.53
C TYR A 290 7.02 1.95 -14.74
N ASN A 291 6.87 3.24 -15.05
CA ASN A 291 7.64 4.32 -14.41
C ASN A 291 6.91 5.03 -13.26
N GLN A 292 5.73 4.54 -12.88
CA GLN A 292 4.93 5.07 -11.78
C GLN A 292 5.20 4.30 -10.49
N TRP A 293 6.29 4.64 -9.80
CA TRP A 293 6.68 4.01 -8.54
C TRP A 293 7.35 4.94 -7.51
N TYR A 294 7.44 6.23 -7.78
CA TYR A 294 7.78 7.25 -6.77
C TYR A 294 6.61 7.40 -5.78
N TYR A 295 6.87 7.75 -4.52
CA TYR A 295 5.91 7.55 -3.44
C TYR A 295 4.59 8.35 -3.59
N THR A 296 4.60 9.45 -4.36
CA THR A 296 3.42 10.28 -4.64
C THR A 296 2.67 9.91 -5.93
N SER A 297 3.15 8.92 -6.70
CA SER A 297 2.62 8.56 -8.03
C SER A 297 1.15 8.11 -8.04
N SER A 298 0.62 7.67 -6.90
CA SER A 298 -0.81 7.34 -6.77
C SER A 298 -1.72 8.57 -6.80
N GLY A 299 -1.18 9.78 -6.58
CA GLY A 299 -1.98 11.00 -6.40
C GLY A 299 -2.80 11.07 -5.10
N ILE A 300 -2.85 10.00 -4.30
CA ILE A 300 -3.67 9.92 -3.08
C ILE A 300 -2.82 9.64 -1.83
N ARG A 301 -2.95 10.50 -0.81
CA ARG A 301 -2.29 10.29 0.49
C ARG A 301 -2.90 9.09 1.22
N GLY A 302 -2.04 8.18 1.69
CA GLY A 302 -2.42 6.89 2.25
C GLY A 302 -2.23 5.73 1.26
N CYS A 303 -2.05 6.07 -0.02
CA CYS A 303 -1.85 5.13 -1.10
C CYS A 303 -0.45 5.38 -1.65
N VAL A 304 0.47 4.44 -1.51
CA VAL A 304 1.78 4.49 -2.17
C VAL A 304 1.90 3.25 -3.05
N PRO A 305 2.70 3.28 -4.14
CA PRO A 305 2.90 2.16 -5.05
C PRO A 305 3.70 1.02 -4.39
N ASP A 306 3.09 0.35 -3.41
CA ASP A 306 3.60 -0.85 -2.79
C ASP A 306 2.48 -1.90 -2.65
N ASN A 307 2.88 -3.16 -2.71
CA ASN A 307 1.95 -4.28 -2.65
C ASN A 307 1.91 -4.95 -1.28
N ASN A 308 2.46 -4.31 -0.24
CA ASN A 308 2.55 -4.90 1.10
C ASN A 308 1.18 -5.30 1.69
N PRO A 309 0.09 -4.53 1.50
CA PRO A 309 -1.23 -4.96 1.96
C PRO A 309 -1.66 -6.29 1.35
N LEU A 310 -1.41 -6.48 0.05
CA LEU A 310 -1.74 -7.72 -0.65
C LEU A 310 -0.77 -8.84 -0.27
N GLU A 311 0.54 -8.57 -0.15
CA GLU A 311 1.51 -9.57 0.34
C GLU A 311 1.12 -10.07 1.74
N SER A 312 0.68 -9.18 2.63
CA SER A 312 0.15 -9.54 3.95
C SER A 312 -1.10 -10.41 3.84
N HIS A 313 -2.03 -10.08 2.93
CA HIS A 313 -3.21 -10.90 2.65
C HIS A 313 -2.84 -12.30 2.10
N ASN A 314 -1.89 -12.38 1.18
CA ASN A 314 -1.35 -13.64 0.65
C ASN A 314 -0.69 -14.47 1.76
N GLY A 315 0.06 -13.82 2.65
CA GLY A 315 0.67 -14.42 3.84
C GLY A 315 -0.38 -14.96 4.82
N ALA A 316 -1.46 -14.22 5.08
CA ALA A 316 -2.56 -14.71 5.91
C ALA A 316 -3.32 -15.88 5.26
N THR A 317 -3.48 -15.83 3.93
CA THR A 317 -4.17 -16.87 3.16
C THR A 317 -3.40 -18.18 3.23
N LYS A 318 -2.10 -18.17 2.92
CA LYS A 318 -1.25 -19.37 2.88
C LYS A 318 -0.71 -19.79 4.25
N GLY A 319 -0.54 -18.85 5.15
CA GLY A 319 0.23 -19.02 6.37
C GLY A 319 1.73 -18.84 6.14
N THR A 320 2.47 -18.98 7.23
CA THR A 320 3.94 -19.02 7.27
C THR A 320 4.38 -20.37 7.83
N SER A 321 5.69 -20.56 8.05
CA SER A 321 6.20 -21.74 8.77
C SER A 321 5.62 -21.86 10.19
N ASP A 322 5.27 -20.72 10.81
CA ASP A 322 4.94 -20.63 12.22
C ASP A 322 3.44 -20.40 12.47
N VAL A 323 2.73 -19.90 11.45
CA VAL A 323 1.31 -19.54 11.55
C VAL A 323 0.53 -20.24 10.44
N ARG A 324 -0.50 -21.00 10.82
CA ARG A 324 -1.39 -21.66 9.87
C ARG A 324 -2.19 -20.62 9.06
N GLY A 325 -2.23 -20.81 7.75
CA GLY A 325 -3.03 -19.99 6.84
C GLY A 325 -4.53 -20.29 6.87
N LEU A 326 -5.30 -19.42 6.20
CA LEU A 326 -6.72 -19.65 5.93
C LEU A 326 -6.97 -20.92 5.11
N ILE A 327 -6.03 -21.29 4.24
CA ILE A 327 -6.06 -22.52 3.46
C ILE A 327 -4.92 -23.46 3.86
N ILE A 328 -5.12 -24.75 3.62
CA ILE A 328 -4.03 -25.72 3.56
C ILE A 328 -3.50 -25.71 2.13
N ILE A 329 -2.20 -25.42 1.99
CA ILE A 329 -1.50 -25.36 0.69
C ILE A 329 -1.18 -26.76 0.15
N ASN A 330 -0.74 -26.84 -1.12
CA ASN A 330 -0.35 -28.08 -1.80
C ASN A 330 -1.42 -29.19 -1.76
N ARG A 331 -2.70 -28.82 -1.92
CA ARG A 331 -3.83 -29.76 -1.99
C ARG A 331 -4.12 -30.17 -3.43
N SER A 332 -4.84 -31.28 -3.61
CA SER A 332 -5.40 -31.62 -4.92
C SER A 332 -6.34 -30.52 -5.41
N MET A 333 -6.50 -30.38 -6.73
CA MET A 333 -7.36 -29.34 -7.31
C MET A 333 -8.82 -29.45 -6.83
N GLU A 334 -9.35 -30.67 -6.69
CA GLU A 334 -10.68 -30.89 -6.10
C GLU A 334 -10.75 -30.35 -4.66
N ASN A 335 -9.77 -30.67 -3.80
CA ASN A 335 -9.79 -30.19 -2.42
C ASN A 335 -9.59 -28.68 -2.31
N ALA A 336 -8.73 -28.10 -3.14
CA ALA A 336 -8.55 -26.64 -3.18
C ALA A 336 -9.89 -25.93 -3.50
N LEU A 337 -10.57 -26.38 -4.56
CA LEU A 337 -11.83 -25.77 -5.03
C LEU A 337 -13.03 -26.07 -4.12
N GLN A 338 -13.15 -27.29 -3.59
CA GLN A 338 -14.35 -27.76 -2.88
C GLN A 338 -14.28 -27.61 -1.36
N VAL A 339 -13.10 -27.38 -0.79
CA VAL A 339 -12.89 -27.31 0.66
C VAL A 339 -12.15 -26.04 1.06
N GLU A 340 -10.96 -25.81 0.50
CA GLU A 340 -10.09 -24.74 0.99
C GLU A 340 -10.59 -23.35 0.58
N PHE A 341 -10.95 -23.12 -0.69
CA PHE A 341 -11.47 -21.83 -1.14
C PHE A 341 -12.83 -21.46 -0.54
N PRO A 342 -13.82 -22.36 -0.41
CA PRO A 342 -15.06 -22.04 0.28
C PRO A 342 -14.82 -21.61 1.73
N ARG A 343 -13.92 -22.28 2.47
CA ARG A 343 -13.55 -21.89 3.84
C ARG A 343 -12.86 -20.53 3.89
N MET A 344 -11.95 -20.28 2.96
CA MET A 344 -11.27 -18.98 2.82
C MET A 344 -12.29 -17.87 2.58
N ILE A 345 -13.17 -18.03 1.60
CA ILE A 345 -14.20 -17.05 1.25
C ILE A 345 -15.16 -16.82 2.42
N ASP A 346 -15.63 -17.86 3.12
CA ASP A 346 -16.48 -17.69 4.30
C ASP A 346 -15.79 -16.85 5.38
N THR A 347 -14.50 -17.10 5.62
CA THR A 347 -13.72 -16.38 6.63
C THR A 347 -13.56 -14.91 6.26
N LEU A 348 -13.12 -14.62 5.03
CA LEU A 348 -12.93 -13.26 4.53
C LEU A 348 -14.25 -12.49 4.43
N SER A 349 -15.37 -13.20 4.18
CA SER A 349 -16.69 -12.60 4.12
C SER A 349 -17.25 -12.19 5.49
N ARG A 350 -16.61 -12.58 6.61
CA ARG A 350 -17.07 -12.18 7.95
C ARG A 350 -16.63 -10.76 8.33
N GLU A 351 -15.57 -10.26 7.70
CA GLU A 351 -15.05 -8.92 8.02
C GLU A 351 -15.95 -7.84 7.43
N LYS A 352 -16.51 -6.98 8.28
CA LYS A 352 -17.20 -5.78 7.82
C LYS A 352 -16.16 -4.73 7.45
N ILE A 353 -16.21 -4.31 6.19
CA ILE A 353 -15.31 -3.30 5.66
C ILE A 353 -16.04 -1.98 5.73
N ILE A 354 -15.67 -1.17 6.72
CA ILE A 354 -16.11 0.22 6.80
C ILE A 354 -14.94 1.05 6.26
N PRO A 355 -15.00 1.49 4.99
CA PRO A 355 -14.02 2.43 4.50
C PRO A 355 -14.02 3.67 5.39
N ASN A 356 -12.85 4.02 5.90
CA ASN A 356 -12.69 5.22 6.71
C ASN A 356 -11.70 6.17 6.02
N THR A 357 -12.15 6.83 4.96
CA THR A 357 -11.35 7.90 4.32
C THR A 357 -11.13 9.11 5.21
N ASP A 358 -11.88 9.23 6.30
CA ASP A 358 -11.76 10.32 7.26
C ASP A 358 -10.85 9.98 8.45
N PHE A 359 -10.26 8.77 8.47
CA PHE A 359 -9.29 8.45 9.50
C PHE A 359 -7.98 9.20 9.24
N HIS A 360 -7.78 10.27 10.01
CA HIS A 360 -6.53 11.01 10.06
C HIS A 360 -5.89 10.83 11.44
N PRO A 361 -4.89 9.94 11.58
CA PRO A 361 -4.21 9.74 12.84
C PRO A 361 -3.58 11.04 13.39
N THR A 362 -3.29 12.02 12.53
CA THR A 362 -2.91 13.38 12.93
C THR A 362 -3.91 14.07 13.87
N LEU A 363 -5.20 13.76 13.78
CA LEU A 363 -6.25 14.31 14.65
C LEU A 363 -6.27 13.65 16.04
N ASP A 364 -5.86 12.38 16.14
CA ASP A 364 -5.86 11.64 17.40
C ASP A 364 -4.55 11.85 18.16
N ILE A 365 -4.60 12.77 19.13
CA ILE A 365 -3.44 13.08 19.97
C ILE A 365 -2.97 11.86 20.78
N THR A 366 -3.89 10.96 21.17
CA THR A 366 -3.57 9.78 22.00
C THR A 366 -2.90 8.68 21.19
N LEU A 367 -3.33 8.47 19.95
CA LEU A 367 -2.68 7.53 19.04
C LEU A 367 -1.23 7.98 18.75
N ALA A 368 -1.03 9.28 18.53
CA ALA A 368 0.31 9.85 18.37
C ALA A 368 1.21 9.60 19.60
N PHE A 369 0.67 9.72 20.82
CA PHE A 369 1.42 9.48 22.06
C PHE A 369 1.70 8.01 22.39
N SER A 370 1.06 7.06 21.71
CA SER A 370 1.31 5.63 21.93
C SER A 370 2.64 5.15 21.34
N ASN A 371 3.32 5.98 20.55
CA ASN A 371 4.59 5.67 19.91
C ASN A 371 5.78 6.33 20.65
N ASN A 372 6.70 5.53 21.19
CA ASN A 372 7.84 6.05 21.96
C ASN A 372 8.79 6.95 21.14
N ASN A 373 8.94 6.68 19.83
CA ASN A 373 9.71 7.56 18.94
C ASN A 373 9.04 8.95 18.85
N PHE A 374 7.72 8.99 19.07
CA PHE A 374 6.95 10.22 18.99
C PHE A 374 7.23 11.19 20.12
N LEU A 375 7.39 10.66 21.33
CA LEU A 375 7.70 11.47 22.50
C LEU A 375 9.07 12.15 22.39
N LYS A 376 10.07 11.45 21.83
CA LYS A 376 11.40 12.02 21.62
C LYS A 376 11.39 13.15 20.59
N LEU A 377 10.81 12.88 19.41
CA LEU A 377 10.73 13.85 18.32
C LEU A 377 9.87 15.06 18.69
N ARG A 378 8.83 14.90 19.52
CA ARG A 378 8.08 16.03 20.07
C ARG A 378 8.98 17.02 20.81
N GLU A 379 9.90 16.55 21.66
CA GLU A 379 10.77 17.45 22.42
C GLU A 379 11.69 18.23 21.48
N GLU A 380 12.23 17.57 20.46
CA GLU A 380 13.08 18.17 19.43
C GLU A 380 12.33 19.23 18.61
N TYR A 381 11.13 18.93 18.10
CA TYR A 381 10.31 19.92 17.37
C TYR A 381 9.80 21.07 18.25
N LEU A 382 9.60 20.87 19.55
CA LEU A 382 9.24 21.95 20.47
C LEU A 382 10.44 22.85 20.81
N ALA A 383 11.65 22.32 20.78
CA ALA A 383 12.88 23.06 21.02
C ALA A 383 13.36 23.81 19.76
N ASP A 384 13.43 23.09 18.64
CA ASP A 384 14.19 23.46 17.45
C ASP A 384 13.36 23.37 16.15
N GLY A 385 12.04 23.17 16.26
CA GLY A 385 11.12 23.12 15.12
C GLY A 385 11.02 24.47 14.42
N THR A 386 11.88 24.70 13.44
CA THR A 386 11.83 25.85 12.53
C THR A 386 10.69 25.64 11.53
N THR A 387 9.78 26.62 11.48
CA THR A 387 8.65 26.62 10.55
C THR A 387 8.53 27.98 9.88
N THR A 388 8.22 28.01 8.59
CA THR A 388 7.91 29.24 7.86
C THR A 388 6.62 29.10 7.06
N GLN A 389 5.92 30.22 6.83
CA GLN A 389 4.73 30.24 5.97
C GLN A 389 5.14 30.03 4.52
N TYR A 390 4.40 29.18 3.81
CA TYR A 390 4.70 28.82 2.43
C TYR A 390 3.49 28.25 1.71
N ASN A 391 3.11 28.86 0.57
CA ASN A 391 2.04 28.42 -0.33
C ASN A 391 0.76 27.92 0.39
N GLY A 392 0.19 28.77 1.24
CA GLY A 392 -1.06 28.48 1.95
C GLY A 392 -0.93 27.51 3.14
N GLY A 393 0.30 27.14 3.51
CA GLY A 393 0.60 26.31 4.67
C GLY A 393 1.97 26.60 5.25
N TRP A 394 2.69 25.55 5.65
CA TRP A 394 3.98 25.67 6.33
C TRP A 394 5.04 24.76 5.71
N LEU A 395 6.25 25.27 5.57
CA LEU A 395 7.43 24.41 5.53
C LEU A 395 7.91 24.18 6.96
N VAL A 396 8.19 22.94 7.26
CA VAL A 396 8.71 22.47 8.55
C VAL A 396 9.94 21.63 8.26
N ASN A 397 11.06 21.84 8.95
CA ASN A 397 12.24 21.01 8.75
C ASN A 397 11.94 19.54 9.05
N ASP A 398 12.47 18.66 8.21
CA ASP A 398 12.58 17.24 8.54
C ASP A 398 13.46 17.07 9.79
N THR A 399 13.27 15.94 10.47
CA THR A 399 14.03 15.52 11.64
C THR A 399 15.55 15.67 11.50
N GLU A 400 16.10 15.42 10.33
CA GLU A 400 17.55 15.50 10.09
C GLU A 400 18.08 16.95 10.06
N PHE A 401 17.20 17.93 9.86
CA PHE A 401 17.54 19.34 9.69
C PHE A 401 16.96 20.25 10.78
N LEU A 402 16.46 19.69 11.88
CA LEU A 402 15.91 20.48 12.99
C LEU A 402 16.94 21.49 13.52
N GLY A 403 16.47 22.70 13.83
CA GLY A 403 17.30 23.82 14.29
C GLY A 403 17.96 24.62 13.16
N GLU A 404 18.00 24.11 11.92
CA GLU A 404 18.52 24.89 10.80
C GLU A 404 17.52 25.97 10.33
N PRO A 405 18.00 27.18 9.97
CA PRO A 405 17.13 28.23 9.47
C PRO A 405 16.55 27.88 8.09
N ILE A 406 15.26 28.14 7.91
CA ILE A 406 14.63 28.08 6.59
C ILE A 406 14.87 29.42 5.89
N THR A 407 15.74 29.44 4.89
CA THR A 407 16.18 30.66 4.19
C THR A 407 15.50 30.79 2.82
N PRO A 408 15.41 32.00 2.22
CA PRO A 408 14.91 32.16 0.85
C PRO A 408 15.67 31.30 -0.18
N GLN A 409 16.99 31.20 -0.02
CA GLN A 409 17.83 30.37 -0.91
C GLN A 409 17.46 28.89 -0.81
N SER A 410 17.26 28.37 0.40
CA SER A 410 16.93 26.97 0.59
C SER A 410 15.50 26.63 0.15
N ILE A 411 14.56 27.58 0.25
CA ILE A 411 13.21 27.45 -0.36
C ILE A 411 13.33 27.42 -1.88
N SER A 412 14.14 28.30 -2.48
CA SER A 412 14.36 28.29 -3.94
C SER A 412 14.92 26.95 -4.41
N CYS A 413 15.91 26.39 -3.71
CA CYS A 413 16.43 25.05 -4.01
C CYS A 413 15.35 23.97 -3.90
N TYR A 414 14.47 24.04 -2.89
CA TYR A 414 13.34 23.13 -2.73
C TYR A 414 12.39 23.21 -3.93
N GLU A 415 11.99 24.42 -4.34
CA GLU A 415 11.08 24.65 -5.47
C GLU A 415 11.67 24.19 -6.80
N THR A 416 12.93 24.55 -7.08
CA THR A 416 13.60 24.13 -8.34
C THR A 416 13.79 22.62 -8.38
N SER A 417 14.12 21.99 -7.25
CA SER A 417 14.24 20.54 -7.18
C SER A 417 12.92 19.81 -7.44
N LEU A 418 11.77 20.34 -6.97
CA LEU A 418 10.45 19.80 -7.30
C LEU A 418 10.14 19.87 -8.81
N LEU A 419 10.72 20.83 -9.52
CA LEU A 419 10.58 20.98 -10.96
C LEU A 419 11.61 20.17 -11.77
N GLY A 420 12.47 19.39 -11.11
CA GLY A 420 13.56 18.66 -11.77
C GLY A 420 14.65 19.59 -12.31
N VAL A 421 14.80 20.80 -11.77
CA VAL A 421 15.86 21.73 -12.15
C VAL A 421 17.04 21.55 -11.20
N PHE A 422 18.18 21.13 -11.76
CA PHE A 422 19.43 20.91 -11.03
C PHE A 422 20.62 21.31 -11.93
N HIS A 423 21.51 22.15 -11.40
CA HIS A 423 22.61 22.75 -12.18
C HIS A 423 23.99 22.16 -11.85
N ASP A 424 24.11 21.42 -10.75
CA ASP A 424 25.32 20.71 -10.37
C ASP A 424 25.49 19.40 -11.17
N SER A 425 26.67 18.78 -11.05
CA SER A 425 26.97 17.52 -11.74
C SER A 425 26.35 16.29 -11.05
N TYR A 426 26.36 15.15 -11.76
CA TYR A 426 25.84 13.87 -11.26
C TYR A 426 26.45 13.37 -9.95
N THR A 427 27.63 13.87 -9.56
CA THR A 427 28.28 13.51 -8.29
C THR A 427 27.52 14.04 -7.08
N LYS A 428 26.71 15.08 -7.26
CA LYS A 428 25.84 15.70 -6.25
C LYS A 428 24.36 15.38 -6.43
N ARG A 429 24.00 14.41 -7.28
CA ARG A 429 22.59 14.07 -7.57
C ARG A 429 21.71 13.89 -6.34
N GLN A 430 22.26 13.44 -5.21
CA GLN A 430 21.52 13.29 -3.95
C GLN A 430 20.95 14.59 -3.41
N GLU A 431 21.62 15.72 -3.66
CA GLU A 431 21.13 17.03 -3.27
C GLU A 431 19.77 17.34 -3.89
N LEU A 432 19.46 16.82 -5.09
CA LEU A 432 18.15 17.00 -5.71
C LEU A 432 17.01 16.44 -4.84
N VAL A 433 17.21 15.27 -4.22
CA VAL A 433 16.23 14.62 -3.34
C VAL A 433 16.30 15.18 -1.92
N THR A 434 17.52 15.43 -1.42
CA THR A 434 17.71 16.08 -0.11
C THR A 434 17.03 17.44 -0.05
N ASN A 435 17.12 18.26 -1.10
CA ASN A 435 16.48 19.58 -1.14
C ASN A 435 14.96 19.50 -0.96
N THR A 436 14.29 18.50 -1.55
CA THR A 436 12.83 18.34 -1.39
C THR A 436 12.46 17.69 -0.07
N ASN A 437 13.27 16.75 0.41
CA ASN A 437 12.99 15.98 1.62
C ASN A 437 13.45 16.68 2.91
N ARG A 438 14.25 17.75 2.79
CA ARG A 438 14.60 18.66 3.88
C ARG A 438 13.37 19.29 4.54
N TYR A 439 12.29 19.46 3.78
CA TYR A 439 11.08 20.09 4.27
C TYR A 439 9.86 19.18 4.16
N HIS A 440 9.08 19.20 5.24
CA HIS A 440 7.70 18.77 5.27
C HIS A 440 6.81 19.96 4.90
N HIS A 441 6.17 19.93 3.73
CA HIS A 441 5.14 20.90 3.38
C HIS A 441 3.82 20.46 3.99
N VAL A 442 3.36 21.21 4.99
CA VAL A 442 2.13 20.95 5.74
C VAL A 442 1.07 21.92 5.28
N LEU A 443 -0.07 21.40 4.81
CA LEU A 443 -1.19 22.18 4.29
C LEU A 443 -2.43 22.00 5.17
N PRO A 444 -3.22 23.06 5.37
CA PRO A 444 -4.56 22.92 5.93
C PRO A 444 -5.46 22.17 4.93
N ALA A 445 -6.31 21.30 5.45
CA ALA A 445 -7.31 20.55 4.72
C ALA A 445 -8.54 20.34 5.61
N THR A 446 -9.55 19.68 5.06
CA THR A 446 -10.78 19.36 5.77
C THR A 446 -11.16 17.91 5.46
N THR A 447 -11.55 17.16 6.48
CA THR A 447 -12.08 15.80 6.29
C THR A 447 -13.43 15.85 5.59
N LYS A 448 -13.95 14.71 5.09
CA LYS A 448 -15.28 14.68 4.45
C LYS A 448 -16.39 15.11 5.43
N ASN A 449 -16.19 14.87 6.71
CA ASN A 449 -17.07 15.33 7.80
C ASN A 449 -16.85 16.80 8.24
N GLY A 450 -16.06 17.60 7.52
CA GLY A 450 -15.88 19.02 7.83
C GLY A 450 -14.88 19.32 8.95
N VAL A 451 -14.11 18.33 9.42
CA VAL A 451 -13.14 18.53 10.51
C VAL A 451 -11.84 19.10 9.95
N PRO A 452 -11.33 20.24 10.47
CA PRO A 452 -10.04 20.77 10.06
C PRO A 452 -8.89 19.81 10.39
N VAL A 453 -8.05 19.53 9.39
CA VAL A 453 -6.90 18.64 9.52
C VAL A 453 -5.70 19.18 8.76
N HIS A 454 -4.49 18.93 9.25
CA HIS A 454 -3.27 19.23 8.53
C HIS A 454 -2.72 17.98 7.83
N VAL A 455 -2.48 18.10 6.52
CA VAL A 455 -1.90 17.05 5.68
C VAL A 455 -0.45 17.41 5.33
N CYS A 456 0.40 16.42 5.07
CA CYS A 456 1.81 16.67 4.76
C CYS A 456 2.23 16.04 3.41
N SER A 457 3.24 16.64 2.77
CA SER A 457 3.86 16.14 1.55
C SER A 457 4.82 14.96 1.76
N CYS A 458 5.29 14.70 2.98
CA CYS A 458 6.37 13.73 3.19
C CYS A 458 5.95 12.27 3.02
N ARG A 459 6.90 11.42 2.65
CA ARG A 459 6.68 9.99 2.43
C ARG A 459 5.98 9.30 3.61
N HIS A 460 6.36 9.62 4.84
CA HIS A 460 5.73 9.03 6.03
C HIS A 460 4.24 9.35 6.10
N TYR A 461 3.84 10.59 5.79
CA TYR A 461 2.43 10.97 5.71
C TYR A 461 1.72 10.27 4.57
N TRP A 462 2.35 10.14 3.40
CA TRP A 462 1.77 9.42 2.27
C TRP A 462 1.55 7.93 2.57
N LEU A 463 2.38 7.32 3.41
CA LEU A 463 2.22 5.92 3.80
C LEU A 463 1.19 5.73 4.93
N HIS A 464 1.21 6.62 5.93
CA HIS A 464 0.49 6.39 7.19
C HIS A 464 -0.65 7.39 7.48
N ARG A 465 -0.81 8.43 6.65
CA ARG A 465 -1.72 9.58 6.85
C ARG A 465 -1.47 10.36 8.14
N TRP A 466 -0.25 10.26 8.69
CA TRP A 466 0.26 11.11 9.74
C TRP A 466 1.77 11.27 9.59
N CYS A 467 2.32 12.35 10.15
CA CYS A 467 3.74 12.55 10.37
C CYS A 467 3.94 13.61 11.46
N TYR A 468 5.17 13.73 11.96
CA TYR A 468 5.52 14.69 13.00
C TYR A 468 5.19 16.12 12.66
N ALA A 469 5.56 16.59 11.46
CA ALA A 469 5.25 17.96 11.05
C ALA A 469 3.75 18.23 10.98
N SER A 470 2.97 17.32 10.39
CA SER A 470 1.50 17.49 10.32
C SER A 470 0.87 17.57 11.71
N TRP A 471 1.34 16.74 12.65
CA TRP A 471 0.85 16.73 14.02
C TRP A 471 1.31 17.95 14.81
N TYR A 472 2.58 18.34 14.66
CA TYR A 472 3.15 19.52 15.31
C TYR A 472 2.36 20.76 14.93
N ILE A 473 2.05 20.95 13.65
CA ILE A 473 1.22 22.05 13.18
C ILE A 473 -0.23 21.92 13.70
N GLN A 474 -0.83 20.71 13.61
CA GLN A 474 -2.19 20.46 14.07
C GLN A 474 -2.41 20.82 15.55
N HIS A 475 -1.44 20.52 16.41
CA HIS A 475 -1.58 20.63 17.87
C HIS A 475 -0.67 21.71 18.48
N LYS A 476 -0.06 22.58 17.65
CA LYS A 476 0.97 23.55 18.07
C LYS A 476 0.55 24.38 19.27
N ASP A 477 -0.69 24.84 19.29
CA ASP A 477 -1.20 25.73 20.34
C ASP A 477 -1.54 24.98 21.64
N THR A 478 -2.06 23.75 21.54
CA THR A 478 -2.27 22.87 22.70
C THR A 478 -0.95 22.50 23.37
N LEU A 479 0.09 22.24 22.57
CA LEU A 479 1.41 21.83 23.06
C LEU A 479 2.17 22.95 23.80
N LYS A 480 2.00 24.21 23.38
CA LYS A 480 2.56 25.38 24.07
C LYS A 480 2.03 25.54 25.50
N ASN A 481 0.79 25.13 25.75
CA ASN A 481 0.17 25.23 27.08
C ASN A 481 0.68 24.14 28.04
N ASP A 482 1.00 22.94 27.53
CA ASP A 482 1.57 21.86 28.34
C ASP A 482 3.07 22.03 28.61
N SER A 483 3.82 22.63 27.67
CA SER A 483 5.24 22.92 27.87
C SER A 483 5.47 23.95 28.99
N GLN A 484 4.56 24.92 29.18
CA GLN A 484 4.60 25.86 30.32
C GLN A 484 4.44 25.15 31.68
N LYS A 485 3.59 24.12 31.77
CA LYS A 485 3.42 23.33 33.00
C LYS A 485 4.65 22.47 33.32
N ILE A 486 5.30 21.92 32.30
CA ILE A 486 6.51 21.10 32.43
C ILE A 486 7.74 21.96 32.76
N GLY A 487 7.88 23.14 32.13
CA GLY A 487 8.95 24.10 32.43
C GLY A 487 8.93 24.60 33.89
N LYS A 488 7.74 24.80 34.47
CA LYS A 488 7.57 25.13 35.90
C LYS A 488 8.00 23.98 36.81
N LYS A 489 7.64 22.73 36.50
CA LYS A 489 8.07 21.53 37.26
C LYS A 489 9.59 21.31 37.16
N ARG A 490 10.21 21.51 35.99
CA ARG A 490 11.66 21.37 35.79
C ARG A 490 12.46 22.47 36.52
N ARG A 491 11.98 23.72 36.53
CA ARG A 491 12.61 24.81 37.33
C ARG A 491 12.52 24.57 38.83
N ALA A 492 11.43 23.98 39.31
CA ALA A 492 11.30 23.56 40.72
C ALA A 492 12.23 22.38 41.06
N ALA A 493 12.36 21.39 40.17
CA ALA A 493 13.24 20.23 40.38
C ALA A 493 14.74 20.56 40.28
N LYS A 494 15.13 21.52 39.43
CA LYS A 494 16.53 22.00 39.34
C LYS A 494 17.00 22.80 40.56
N LYS A 495 16.09 23.28 41.42
CA LYS A 495 16.43 23.95 42.69
C LYS A 495 16.61 22.98 43.87
N LEU A 496 16.31 21.70 43.71
CA LEU A 496 16.52 20.70 44.74
C LEU A 496 17.97 20.20 44.70
N THR A 497 18.64 20.22 45.85
CA THR A 497 19.95 19.59 46.03
C THR A 497 19.82 18.07 45.87
N GLU A 498 20.94 17.38 45.61
CA GLU A 498 20.97 15.92 45.42
C GLU A 498 20.28 15.17 46.59
N SER A 499 20.50 15.62 47.83
CA SER A 499 19.86 15.02 49.01
C SER A 499 18.34 15.21 49.02
N GLN A 500 17.85 16.38 48.59
CA GLN A 500 16.40 16.65 48.51
C GLN A 500 15.71 15.84 47.41
N ARG A 501 16.40 15.55 46.30
CA ARG A 501 15.90 14.67 45.24
C ARG A 501 15.75 13.23 45.72
N VAL A 502 16.72 12.73 46.48
CA VAL A 502 16.68 11.39 47.08
C VAL A 502 15.55 11.29 48.11
N SER A 503 15.38 12.28 48.98
CA SER A 503 14.27 12.30 49.95
C SER A 503 12.89 12.32 49.29
N LEU A 504 12.71 13.09 48.21
CA LEU A 504 11.46 13.15 47.47
C LEU A 504 11.14 11.81 46.77
N ALA A 505 12.15 11.14 46.22
CA ALA A 505 12.01 9.83 45.59
C ALA A 505 11.62 8.74 46.61
N ILE A 506 12.18 8.80 47.82
CA ILE A 506 11.83 7.90 48.93
C ILE A 506 10.37 8.11 49.37
N GLN A 507 9.94 9.36 49.57
CA GLN A 507 8.56 9.69 49.92
C GLN A 507 7.55 9.22 48.87
N GLN A 508 7.84 9.41 47.58
CA GLN A 508 6.97 8.95 46.49
C GLN A 508 6.88 7.42 46.44
N LYS A 509 7.97 6.72 46.76
CA LYS A 509 8.01 5.26 46.82
C LYS A 509 7.18 4.73 47.99
N GLU A 510 7.22 5.39 49.15
CA GLU A 510 6.39 5.05 50.31
C GLU A 510 4.91 5.35 50.09
N GLN A 511 4.56 6.47 49.46
CA GLN A 511 3.18 6.79 49.10
C GLN A 511 2.59 5.77 48.12
N ARG A 512 3.37 5.34 47.12
CA ARG A 512 2.96 4.27 46.20
C ARG A 512 2.79 2.92 46.90
N LYS A 513 3.61 2.64 47.91
CA LYS A 513 3.50 1.41 48.72
C LYS A 513 2.27 1.45 49.63
N LYS A 514 1.94 2.62 50.21
CA LYS A 514 0.70 2.82 50.98
C LYS A 514 -0.55 2.70 50.10
N ALA A 515 -0.55 3.31 48.92
CA ALA A 515 -1.66 3.23 47.97
C ALA A 515 -1.92 1.80 47.45
N ARG A 516 -0.87 0.95 47.39
CA ARG A 516 -0.97 -0.46 47.02
C ARG A 516 -1.49 -1.38 48.13
N ASN A 517 -1.43 -0.92 49.38
CA ASN A 517 -1.91 -1.67 50.53
C ASN A 517 -3.32 -1.23 50.96
N SER A 518 -3.86 -0.19 50.31
CA SER A 518 -5.20 0.37 50.55
C SER A 518 -6.18 0.09 49.41
N ASN A 519 -5.78 -0.68 48.40
CA ASN A 519 -6.60 -1.35 47.39
C ASN A 519 -6.38 -2.85 47.54
#